data_AF-B1Y8T2-F1
#
_entry.id   AF-B1Y8T2-F1
#
_cell.length_a   1.000
_cell.length_b   1.000
_cell.length_c   1.000
_cell.angle_alpha   90.00
_cell.angle_beta   90.00
_cell.angle_gamma   90.00
#
_symmetry.space_group_name_H-M   'P 1'
#
loop_
_entity.id
_entity.type
_entity.pdbx_description
1 polymer ?
#
loop_
_entity_poly.entity_id
_entity_poly.type
_entity_poly.pdbx_seq_one_letter_code
_entity_poly.pdbx_strand_id
1 'polypeptide(L)' 'MARRRRYEGLNPFVAAGLIKFSEEGELERIKLTPKSAVVISVALIAAILVLNLIHPL' A
#
# COMPACT_ATOMS: atom_id res chain seq x y z
N MET A 1 -3.06 0.21 -34.58
CA MET A 1 -2.16 0.39 -33.40
C MET A 1 -2.95 1.09 -32.30
N ALA A 2 -3.41 0.37 -31.28
CA ALA A 2 -4.09 0.97 -30.14
C ALA A 2 -3.05 1.75 -29.32
N ARG A 3 -2.97 3.07 -29.54
CA ARG A 3 -2.22 3.98 -28.66
C ARG A 3 -2.79 3.78 -27.26
N ARG A 4 -2.03 3.09 -26.40
CA ARG A 4 -2.28 3.03 -24.95
C ARG A 4 -2.37 4.48 -24.49
N ARG A 5 -3.59 5.01 -24.40
CA ARG A 5 -3.85 6.30 -23.78
C ARG A 5 -3.29 6.17 -22.38
N ARG A 6 -2.28 6.98 -22.09
CA ARG A 6 -1.71 7.12 -20.74
C ARG A 6 -2.90 7.27 -19.82
N TYR A 7 -2.99 6.39 -18.83
CA TYR A 7 -3.97 6.47 -17.76
C TYR A 7 -3.67 7.77 -17.00
N GLU A 8 -4.18 8.89 -17.51
CA GLU A 8 -4.25 10.19 -16.83
C GLU A 8 -5.61 10.33 -16.12
N GLY A 9 -6.40 9.25 -16.06
CA GLY A 9 -7.72 9.23 -15.45
C GLY A 9 -7.76 8.26 -14.28
N LEU A 10 -8.06 8.80 -13.09
CA LEU A 10 -8.39 8.10 -11.85
C LEU A 10 -7.32 7.15 -11.28
N ASN A 11 -6.98 7.33 -10.01
CA ASN A 11 -6.17 6.37 -9.29
C ASN A 11 -6.90 5.00 -9.29
N PRO A 12 -6.25 3.87 -9.66
CA PRO A 12 -6.90 2.56 -9.72
C PRO A 12 -7.57 2.14 -8.40
N PHE A 13 -7.07 2.61 -7.25
CA PHE A 13 -7.69 2.35 -5.96
C PHE A 13 -9.06 3.00 -5.81
N VAL A 14 -9.27 4.15 -6.44
CA VAL A 14 -10.57 4.83 -6.43
C VAL A 14 -11.50 4.31 -7.50
N ALA A 15 -10.97 3.96 -8.67
CA ALA A 15 -11.76 3.24 -9.68
C ALA A 15 -12.33 1.92 -9.13
N ALA A 16 -11.60 1.24 -8.24
CA ALA A 16 -12.04 0.03 -7.56
C ALA A 16 -12.99 0.29 -6.37
N GLY A 17 -13.26 1.55 -6.02
CA GLY A 17 -14.09 1.90 -4.85
C GLY A 17 -13.46 1.50 -3.51
N LEU A 18 -12.15 1.22 -3.49
CA LEU A 18 -11.43 0.85 -2.27
C LEU A 18 -11.18 2.08 -1.39
N ILE A 19 -11.17 3.28 -1.98
CA ILE A 19 -10.73 4.53 -1.37
C ILE A 19 -11.59 5.68 -1.92
N LYS A 20 -11.89 6.69 -1.10
CA LYS A 20 -12.66 7.88 -1.55
C LYS A 20 -11.75 8.90 -2.23
N PHE A 21 -12.26 9.65 -3.21
CA PHE A 21 -11.52 10.71 -3.91
C PHE A 21 -10.80 11.69 -2.96
N SER A 22 -11.43 12.07 -1.84
CA SER A 22 -10.82 12.97 -0.85
C SER A 22 -9.54 12.39 -0.21
N GLU A 23 -9.45 11.06 -0.10
CA GLU A 23 -8.29 10.34 0.42
C GLU A 23 -7.21 10.14 -0.66
N GLU A 24 -7.50 10.34 -1.95
CA GLU A 24 -6.47 10.28 -3.01
C GLU A 24 -5.35 11.28 -2.74
N GLY A 25 -5.71 12.52 -2.39
CA GLY A 25 -4.73 13.56 -2.05
C GLY A 25 -3.94 13.26 -0.79
N GLU A 26 -4.48 12.44 0.12
CA GLU A 26 -3.77 11.96 1.30
C GLU A 26 -2.78 10.83 0.93
N LEU A 27 -3.15 9.92 0.04
CA LEU A 27 -2.25 8.87 -0.46
C LEU A 27 -1.10 9.44 -1.29
N GLU A 28 -1.33 10.49 -2.08
CA GLU A 28 -0.23 11.18 -2.78
C GLU A 28 0.83 11.72 -1.79
N ARG A 29 0.42 12.05 -0.56
CA ARG A 29 1.34 12.46 0.52
C ARG A 29 2.02 11.28 1.20
N ILE A 30 1.38 10.11 1.21
CA ILE A 30 1.98 8.88 1.72
C ILE A 30 3.03 8.42 0.70
N LYS A 31 4.22 9.03 0.78
CA LYS A 31 5.45 8.64 0.05
C LYS A 31 6.00 7.27 0.48
N LEU A 32 5.14 6.37 0.97
CA LEU A 32 5.53 4.97 1.14
C LEU A 32 5.59 4.35 -0.24
N THR A 33 6.81 4.16 -0.73
CA THR A 33 7.04 3.33 -1.90
C THR A 33 6.44 1.93 -1.67
N PRO A 34 5.91 1.25 -2.71
CA PRO A 34 5.42 -0.12 -2.57
C PRO A 34 6.47 -1.05 -1.95
N LYS A 35 7.75 -0.81 -2.24
CA LYS A 35 8.89 -1.52 -1.63
C LYS A 35 8.93 -1.34 -0.12
N SER A 36 8.83 -0.09 0.38
CA SER A 36 8.80 0.16 1.82
C SER A 36 7.59 -0.48 2.51
N ALA A 37 6.41 -0.47 1.87
CA ALA A 37 5.23 -1.11 2.44
C ALA A 37 5.42 -2.63 2.62
N VAL A 38 6.02 -3.29 1.63
CA VAL A 38 6.36 -4.71 1.70
C VAL A 38 7.40 -4.97 2.80
N VAL A 39 8.45 -4.17 2.87
CA VAL A 39 9.50 -4.33 3.91
C VAL A 39 8.92 -4.16 5.32
N ILE A 40 8.07 -3.14 5.54
CA ILE A 40 7.42 -2.90 6.83
C ILE A 40 6.51 -4.08 7.19
N SER A 41 5.73 -4.59 6.24
CA SER A 41 4.86 -5.75 6.47
C SER A 41 5.66 -6.99 6.89
N VAL A 42 6.72 -7.32 6.15
CA VAL A 42 7.59 -8.46 6.48
C VAL A 42 8.27 -8.27 7.84
N ALA A 43 8.75 -7.06 8.15
CA ALA A 43 9.37 -6.74 9.42
C ALA A 43 8.39 -6.89 10.60
N LEU A 44 7.15 -6.45 10.45
CA LEU A 44 6.11 -6.61 11.47
C LEU A 44 5.80 -8.08 11.72
N ILE A 45 5.62 -8.87 10.65
CA ILE A 45 5.39 -10.32 10.77
C ILE A 45 6.55 -10.99 11.51
N ALA A 46 7.80 -10.70 11.11
CA ALA A 46 8.98 -11.24 11.75
C ALA A 46 9.06 -10.84 13.23
N ALA A 47 8.79 -9.58 13.56
CA ALA A 47 8.78 -9.09 14.93
C ALA A 47 7.72 -9.80 15.79
N ILE A 48 6.52 -9.99 15.27
CA ILE A 48 5.44 -10.74 15.95
C ILE A 48 5.86 -12.20 16.17
N LEU A 49 6.44 -12.86 15.18
CA LEU A 49 6.92 -14.23 15.31
C LEU A 49 8.03 -14.36 16.37
N VAL A 50 9.00 -13.44 16.37
CA VAL A 50 10.06 -13.40 17.38
C VAL A 50 9.50 -13.15 18.77
N LEU A 51 8.56 -12.21 18.90
CA LEU A 51 7.91 -11.91 20.17
C LEU A 51 7.14 -13.14 20.69
N ASN A 52 6.39 -13.82 19.82
CA ASN A 52 5.67 -15.04 20.17
C ASN A 52 6.60 -16.21 20.53
N LEU A 53 7.80 -16.28 19.94
CA LEU A 53 8.80 -17.30 20.26
C LEU A 53 9.47 -17.05 21.63
N ILE A 54 9.77 -15.79 21.95
CA ILE A 54 10.44 -15.42 23.20
C ILE A 54 9.45 -15.40 24.36
N HIS A 55 8.25 -14.87 24.12
CA HIS A 55 7.20 -14.74 25.11
C HIS A 55 5.92 -15.36 24.56
N PRO A 56 5.81 -16.70 24.57
CA PRO A 56 4.52 -17.35 24.39
C PRO A 56 3.66 -16.95 25.58
N LEU A 57 2.91 -15.85 25.43
CA LEU A 57 1.74 -15.58 26.28
C LEU A 57 0.74 -16.72 26.09
#